data_AF-A0A963W8H5-F1
#
_entry.id   AF-A0A963W8H5-F1
#
_cell.length_a   1.000
_cell.length_b   1.000
_cell.length_c   1.000
_cell.angle_alpha   90.00
_cell.angle_beta   90.00
_cell.angle_gamma   90.00
#
_symmetry.space_group_name_H-M   'P 1'
#
loop_
_entity.id
_entity.type
_entity.pdbx_description
1 polymer ?
#
loop_
_entity_poly.entity_id
_entity_poly.type
_entity_poly.pdbx_seq_one_letter_code
_entity_poly.pdbx_strand_id
1 'polypeptide(L)'
;MFVDGPQVTPLEVLEDSRCPMRAQCVWAGHVRIRATVHLGTGDRTYELTSGKPIQVADGSFELVEVKPAMTSDGPIEPDDYRFGFRFMGGL
;
A
#
# COMPACT_ATOMS: atom_id res chain seq x y z
N MET A 1 -2.99 9.87 -5.77
CA MET A 1 -4.42 10.06 -5.38
C MET A 1 -4.45 10.83 -4.08
N PHE A 2 -5.44 11.70 -3.88
CA PHE A 2 -5.67 12.39 -2.60
C PHE A 2 -6.48 11.47 -1.70
N VAL A 3 -6.02 11.22 -0.48
CA VAL A 3 -6.69 10.34 0.50
C VAL A 3 -7.04 11.23 1.68
N ASP A 4 -8.26 11.80 1.72
CA ASP A 4 -8.78 12.59 2.85
C ASP A 4 -7.74 13.53 3.52
N GLY A 5 -7.05 14.35 2.71
CA GLY A 5 -6.03 15.28 3.19
C GLY A 5 -4.69 15.12 2.46
N PRO A 6 -3.78 14.21 2.87
CA PRO A 6 -2.45 14.07 2.28
C PRO A 6 -2.47 13.43 0.89
N GLN A 7 -1.61 13.94 0.01
CA GLN A 7 -1.35 13.30 -1.28
C GLN A 7 -0.41 12.12 -1.07
N VAL A 8 -0.79 10.95 -1.59
CA VAL A 8 0.05 9.76 -1.53
C VAL A 8 0.46 9.36 -2.94
N THR A 9 1.76 9.16 -3.09
CA THR A 9 2.40 8.75 -4.33
C THR A 9 3.06 7.38 -4.09
N PRO A 10 2.43 6.26 -4.49
CA PRO A 10 3.12 4.98 -4.50
C PRO A 10 4.30 5.05 -5.48
N LEU A 11 5.49 4.67 -5.02
CA LEU A 11 6.71 4.67 -5.82
C LEU A 11 6.91 3.30 -6.48
N GLU A 12 6.92 2.24 -5.66
CA GLU A 12 7.23 0.88 -6.10
C GLU A 12 6.73 -0.16 -5.08
N VAL A 13 6.52 -1.39 -5.54
CA VAL A 13 6.25 -2.54 -4.67
C VAL A 13 7.59 -3.17 -4.28
N LEU A 14 7.91 -3.17 -2.99
CA LEU A 14 9.16 -3.72 -2.45
C LEU A 14 9.06 -5.24 -2.26
N GLU A 15 7.89 -5.72 -1.85
CA GLU A 15 7.64 -7.13 -1.58
C GLU A 15 6.17 -7.43 -1.88
N ASP A 16 5.90 -8.43 -2.70
CA ASP A 16 4.55 -8.92 -2.92
C ASP A 16 4.49 -10.40 -2.63
N SER A 17 4.55 -10.75 -1.35
CA SER A 17 4.30 -12.13 -0.88
C SER A 17 2.81 -12.43 -0.80
N ARG A 18 2.03 -12.02 -1.82
CA ARG A 18 0.60 -12.30 -1.91
C ARG A 18 0.40 -13.74 -2.32
N CYS A 19 -0.61 -14.37 -1.72
CA CYS A 19 -0.99 -15.69 -2.16
C CYS A 19 -1.69 -15.63 -3.51
N PRO A 20 -1.20 -16.29 -4.56
CA PRO A 20 -2.01 -16.48 -5.74
C PRO A 20 -3.23 -17.32 -5.41
N MET A 21 -4.37 -17.05 -6.06
CA MET A 21 -5.63 -17.80 -5.84
C MET A 21 -5.52 -19.32 -6.11
N ARG A 22 -4.40 -19.79 -6.68
CA ARG A 22 -4.08 -21.21 -6.87
C ARG A 22 -2.97 -21.78 -5.97
N ALA A 23 -2.36 -20.97 -5.11
CA ALA A 23 -1.45 -21.47 -4.09
C ALA A 23 -2.20 -21.71 -2.78
N GLN A 24 -1.96 -22.86 -2.15
CA GLN A 24 -2.39 -23.10 -0.77
C GLN A 24 -1.48 -22.28 0.15
N CYS A 25 -1.80 -21.00 0.39
CA CYS A 25 -0.99 -20.23 1.33
C CYS A 25 -1.34 -20.56 2.77
N VAL A 26 -0.29 -20.94 3.47
CA VAL A 26 -0.26 -21.21 4.91
C VAL A 26 -0.18 -19.89 5.71
N TRP A 27 0.23 -18.79 5.07
CA TRP A 27 0.46 -17.49 5.69
C TRP A 27 -0.42 -16.42 5.03
N ALA A 28 -0.93 -15.47 5.82
CA ALA A 28 -1.60 -14.29 5.31
C ALA A 28 -0.61 -13.49 4.45
N GLY A 29 -0.76 -13.55 3.13
CA GLY A 29 0.13 -12.88 2.20
C GLY A 29 0.18 -11.38 2.48
N HIS A 30 1.38 -10.81 2.49
CA HIS A 30 1.60 -9.40 2.74
C HIS A 30 2.27 -8.74 1.54
N VAL A 31 1.92 -7.48 1.33
CA VAL A 31 2.55 -6.60 0.35
C VAL A 31 3.26 -5.49 1.09
N ARG A 32 4.54 -5.30 0.80
CA ARG A 32 5.27 -4.10 1.17
C ARG A 32 5.42 -3.21 -0.05
N ILE A 33 5.02 -1.97 0.08
CA ILE A 33 5.25 -0.95 -0.94
C ILE A 33 6.00 0.22 -0.35
N ARG A 34 6.69 0.96 -1.20
CA ARG A 34 7.24 2.27 -0.88
C ARG A 34 6.31 3.33 -1.41
N ALA A 35 5.88 4.25 -0.56
CA ALA A 35 5.06 5.39 -0.97
C ALA A 35 5.56 6.68 -0.32
N THR A 36 5.51 7.76 -1.09
CA THR A 36 5.76 9.11 -0.59
C THR A 36 4.43 9.71 -0.15
N VAL A 37 4.36 10.09 1.12
CA VAL A 37 3.24 10.82 1.70
C VAL A 37 3.63 12.29 1.74
N HIS A 38 2.89 13.10 0.99
CA HIS A 38 3.02 14.56 1.02
C HIS A 38 2.14 15.09 2.14
N LEU A 39 2.79 15.44 3.25
CA LEU A 39 2.16 16.08 4.40
C LEU A 39 2.30 17.60 4.24
N GLY A 40 1.42 18.37 4.87
CA GLY A 40 1.53 19.85 4.85
C GLY A 40 2.87 20.37 5.39
N THR A 41 3.57 19.56 6.19
CA THR A 41 4.91 19.84 6.74
C THR A 41 6.07 19.38 5.85
N GLY A 42 5.80 18.63 4.78
CA GLY A 42 6.80 18.13 3.83
C GLY A 42 6.47 16.74 3.27
N ASP A 43 7.18 16.36 2.21
CA ASP A 43 7.16 15.01 1.67
C ASP A 43 8.05 14.06 2.48
N ARG A 44 7.51 12.87 2.78
CA ARG A 44 8.22 11.80 3.48
C ARG A 44 7.93 10.47 2.82
N THR A 45 8.98 9.70 2.57
CA THR A 45 8.87 8.34 2.05
C THR A 45 8.71 7.34 3.18
N TYR A 46 7.71 6.48 3.08
CA TYR A 46 7.42 5.42 4.05
C TYR A 46 7.29 4.06 3.37
N GLU A 47 7.65 3.02 4.12
CA GLU A 47 7.42 1.63 3.75
C GLU A 47 6.12 1.16 4.39
N LEU A 48 5.16 0.79 3.56
CA LEU A 48 3.82 0.40 3.96
C LEU A 48 3.67 -1.09 3.79
N THR A 49 3.16 -1.77 4.82
CA THR A 49 2.87 -3.21 4.75
C THR A 49 1.36 -3.42 4.80
N SER A 50 0.81 -4.22 3.89
CA SER A 50 -0.63 -4.51 3.85
C SER A 50 -1.08 -5.16 5.17
N GLY A 51 -2.14 -4.61 5.76
CA GLY A 51 -2.67 -5.08 7.05
C GLY A 51 -1.83 -4.68 8.27
N LYS A 52 -0.83 -3.79 8.11
CA LYS A 52 -0.13 -3.15 9.22
C LYS A 52 -0.21 -1.63 9.10
N PRO A 53 -0.96 -0.94 9.99
CA PRO A 53 -0.93 0.51 10.05
C PRO A 53 0.43 0.97 10.59
N ILE A 54 0.96 2.05 10.02
CA ILE A 54 2.14 2.75 10.51
C ILE A 54 1.77 4.15 10.99
N GLN A 55 2.55 4.70 11.92
CA GLN A 55 2.43 6.12 12.31
C GLN A 55 3.20 7.00 11.34
N VAL A 56 2.55 8.04 10.81
CA VAL A 56 3.14 9.01 9.90
C VAL A 56 2.80 10.42 10.39
N ALA A 57 3.83 11.17 10.82
CA ALA A 57 3.65 12.46 11.47
C ALA A 57 2.55 12.41 12.56
N ASP A 58 1.42 13.08 12.34
CA ASP A 58 0.29 13.22 13.27
C ASP A 58 -0.89 12.27 12.97
N GLY A 59 -0.71 11.31 12.07
CA GLY A 59 -1.76 10.35 11.68
C GLY A 59 -1.29 8.91 11.63
N SER A 60 -2.25 7.99 11.45
CA SER A 60 -1.99 6.60 11.10
C SER A 60 -2.23 6.39 9.61
N PHE A 61 -1.32 5.68 8.96
CA PHE A 61 -1.41 5.33 7.55
C PHE A 61 -1.36 3.83 7.37
N GLU A 62 -2.33 3.31 6.62
CA GLU A 62 -2.50 1.89 6.44
C GLU A 62 -2.75 1.56 4.97
N LEU A 63 -2.08 0.51 4.50
CA LEU A 63 -2.41 -0.14 3.24
C LEU A 63 -3.53 -1.14 3.50
N VAL A 64 -4.77 -0.71 3.24
CA VAL A 64 -5.97 -1.51 3.50
C VAL A 64 -6.34 -2.41 2.33
N GLU A 65 -5.95 -2.06 1.11
CA GLU A 65 -6.27 -2.86 -0.07
C GLU A 65 -5.16 -2.81 -1.14
N VAL A 66 -4.93 -3.92 -1.82
CA VAL A 66 -4.05 -4.01 -3.00
C VAL A 66 -4.73 -4.86 -4.05
N LYS A 67 -5.02 -4.28 -5.20
CA LYS A 67 -5.64 -4.90 -6.36
C LYS A 67 -4.76 -4.71 -7.61
N PRO A 68 -4.89 -5.58 -8.62
CA PRO A 68 -5.54 -6.88 -8.55
C PRO A 68 -4.80 -7.81 -7.59
N ALA A 69 -5.48 -8.83 -7.05
CA ALA A 69 -4.81 -9.89 -6.31
C ALA A 69 -3.73 -10.54 -7.20
N MET A 70 -2.64 -11.03 -6.60
CA MET A 70 -1.64 -11.77 -7.38
C MET A 70 -2.35 -12.94 -8.07
N THR A 71 -2.34 -12.98 -9.39
CA THR A 71 -2.88 -14.09 -10.17
C THR A 71 -1.71 -14.90 -10.70
N SER A 72 -1.91 -16.20 -10.90
CA SER A 72 -0.94 -17.05 -11.60
C SER A 72 -1.02 -16.90 -13.13
N ASP A 73 -1.88 -15.99 -13.62
CA ASP A 73 -2.24 -15.86 -15.04
C ASP A 73 -1.26 -14.99 -15.84
N GLY A 74 -0.29 -14.35 -15.18
CA GLY A 74 0.76 -13.59 -15.85
C GLY A 74 1.24 -12.37 -15.05
N PRO A 75 2.23 -11.62 -15.59
CA PRO A 75 2.68 -10.37 -14.98
C PRO A 75 1.54 -9.34 -14.98
N ILE A 76 1.21 -8.80 -13.81
CA ILE A 76 0.25 -7.70 -13.67
C ILE A 76 0.93 -6.42 -14.18
N GLU A 77 0.30 -5.75 -15.16
CA GLU A 77 0.81 -4.47 -15.64
C GLU A 77 0.82 -3.43 -14.51
N PRO A 78 1.87 -2.58 -14.40
CA PRO A 78 1.95 -1.54 -13.37
C PRO A 78 0.73 -0.61 -13.33
N ASP A 79 0.10 -0.37 -14.48
CA ASP A 79 -1.09 0.48 -14.61
C ASP A 79 -2.36 -0.15 -14.01
N ASP A 80 -2.39 -1.48 -13.91
CA ASP A 80 -3.53 -2.20 -13.33
C ASP A 80 -3.50 -2.20 -11.79
N TYR A 81 -2.36 -1.85 -11.19
CA TYR A 81 -2.22 -1.79 -9.74
C TYR A 81 -3.08 -0.68 -9.12
N ARG A 82 -4.03 -1.10 -8.29
CA ARG A 82 -4.86 -0.23 -7.46
C ARG A 82 -4.54 -0.47 -5.99
N PHE A 83 -3.98 0.54 -5.34
CA PHE A 83 -3.69 0.51 -3.91
C PHE A 83 -4.75 1.32 -3.16
N GLY A 84 -5.45 0.68 -2.23
CA GLY A 84 -6.34 1.32 -1.29
C GLY A 84 -5.57 1.70 -0.03
N PHE A 85 -5.44 3.00 0.18
CA PHE A 85 -4.80 3.55 1.36
C PHE A 85 -5.85 4.14 2.28
N ARG A 86 -5.64 3.97 3.59
CA ARG A 86 -6.41 4.64 4.62
C ARG A 86 -5.47 5.49 5.45
N PHE A 87 -5.67 6.79 5.39
CA PHE A 87 -5.03 7.73 6.29
C PHE A 87 -6.05 8.18 7.33
N MET A 88 -5.69 8.12 8.60
CA MET A 88 -6.45 8.70 9.70
C MET A 88 -5.53 9.69 10.41
N GLY A 89 -5.62 10.96 10.04
CA GLY A 89 -4.86 12.05 10.62
C GLY A 89 -5.49 13.37 10.17
N GLY A 90 -5.48 14.35 11.05
CA GLY A 90 -6.21 15.60 10.84
C GLY A 90 -6.65 16.13 12.19
N LEU A 91 -5.83 17.00 12.75
CA LEU A 91 -6.20 17.90 13.82
C LEU A 91 -6.39 19.29 13.19
#